data_AF-A0A699QYM0-F1
#
_entry.id   AF-A0A699QYM0-F1
#
_cell.length_a   1.000
_cell.length_b   1.000
_cell.length_c   1.000
_cell.angle_alpha   90.00
_cell.angle_beta   90.00
_cell.angle_gamma   90.00
#
_symmetry.space_group_name_H-M   'P 1'
#
loop_
_entity.id
_entity.type
_entity.pdbx_description
1 polymer ?
#
loop_
_entity_poly.entity_id
_entity_poly.type
_entity_poly.pdbx_seq_one_letter_code
_entity_poly.pdbx_strand_id
1 'polypeptide(L)'
;EGQRKLGEAQLREWHRTGELPETGSDDKEVAAALQAAITYYEQLVKKEGNFYGGQLMHGAESIHDQYLHLLNMPQALLEIITEDNEREARRFTGPRFEAEGTARLFQNAAFAKLKENEQLLQTTIKRKLQWTDAEEKEALREAWQKEIKPDETVQAYLNGKNTGLAETDYETDMELVRHIYKDFVFKGEALPRWLESNDLNWEENRPIVRNLVLKTLKMLPFGADEKQELMNLSANWQDDRDFAETLYKQTLEDDAKSEKLIADSVQNWDVERVALLDKIILKMALCEMQL
;
A
#
# COMPACT_ATOMS: atom_id res chain seq x y z
N GLU A 1 -37.88 -26.26 -20.92
CA GLU A 1 -38.15 -25.05 -20.09
C GLU A 1 -38.55 -25.40 -18.64
N GLY A 2 -39.49 -26.33 -18.42
CA GLY A 2 -39.90 -26.77 -17.07
C GLY A 2 -38.77 -27.35 -16.20
N GLN A 3 -37.96 -28.26 -16.76
CA GLN A 3 -36.78 -28.85 -16.10
C GLN A 3 -35.76 -27.79 -15.64
N ARG A 4 -35.54 -26.75 -16.46
CA ARG A 4 -34.65 -25.64 -16.11
C ARG A 4 -35.17 -24.83 -14.92
N LYS A 5 -36.45 -24.45 -14.94
CA LYS A 5 -37.09 -23.72 -13.81
C LYS A 5 -37.06 -24.54 -12.52
N LEU A 6 -37.24 -25.86 -12.62
CA LEU A 6 -37.12 -26.77 -11.48
C LEU A 6 -35.69 -26.78 -10.91
N GLY A 7 -34.68 -26.95 -11.76
CA GLY A 7 -33.27 -26.90 -11.33
C GLY A 7 -32.88 -25.55 -10.72
N GLU A 8 -33.34 -24.44 -11.29
CA GLU A 8 -33.11 -23.10 -10.73
C GLU A 8 -33.76 -22.92 -9.35
N ALA A 9 -34.97 -23.44 -9.13
CA ALA A 9 -35.64 -23.39 -7.84
C ALA A 9 -34.93 -24.26 -6.79
N GLN A 10 -34.51 -25.47 -7.17
CA GLN A 10 -33.75 -26.38 -6.30
C GLN A 10 -32.39 -25.80 -5.91
N LEU A 11 -31.69 -25.15 -6.85
CA LEU A 11 -30.41 -24.50 -6.57
C LEU A 11 -30.57 -23.32 -5.60
N ARG A 12 -31.64 -22.51 -5.76
CA ARG A 12 -31.94 -21.41 -4.85
C ARG A 12 -32.27 -21.90 -3.45
N GLU A 13 -33.02 -23.00 -3.33
CA GLU A 13 -33.34 -23.57 -2.02
C GLU A 13 -32.10 -24.11 -1.35
N TRP A 14 -31.27 -24.88 -2.07
CA TRP A 14 -29.97 -25.33 -1.56
C TRP A 14 -29.08 -24.17 -1.11
N HIS A 15 -29.00 -23.09 -1.88
CA HIS A 15 -28.21 -21.92 -1.52
C HIS A 15 -28.70 -21.26 -0.22
N ARG A 16 -30.01 -21.32 0.04
CA ARG A 16 -30.64 -20.74 1.24
C ARG A 16 -30.52 -21.62 2.47
N THR A 17 -30.70 -22.93 2.33
CA THR A 17 -30.81 -23.86 3.48
C THR A 17 -29.56 -24.71 3.69
N GLY A 18 -28.70 -24.82 2.69
CA GLY A 18 -27.58 -25.78 2.67
C GLY A 18 -28.04 -27.24 2.52
N GLU A 19 -29.35 -27.50 2.45
CA GLU A 19 -29.92 -28.84 2.34
C GLU A 19 -29.99 -29.25 0.87
N LEU A 20 -29.47 -30.42 0.56
CA LEU A 20 -29.69 -31.04 -0.75
C LEU A 20 -31.18 -31.35 -0.90
N PRO A 21 -31.78 -31.14 -2.09
CA PRO A 21 -33.19 -31.43 -2.29
C PRO A 21 -33.51 -32.88 -1.90
N GLU A 22 -34.51 -33.07 -1.02
CA GLU A 22 -35.00 -34.39 -0.67
C GLU A 22 -35.52 -35.09 -1.92
N THR A 23 -34.72 -36.03 -2.43
CA THR A 23 -35.05 -37.00 -3.48
C THR A 23 -35.46 -36.44 -4.85
N GLY A 24 -34.57 -36.68 -5.82
CA GLY A 24 -34.94 -37.06 -7.18
C GLY A 24 -35.92 -36.12 -7.89
N SER A 25 -35.38 -35.13 -8.59
CA SER A 25 -35.95 -34.87 -9.90
C SER A 25 -36.11 -36.24 -10.59
N ASP A 26 -37.33 -36.64 -10.97
CA ASP A 26 -37.57 -37.84 -11.81
C ASP A 26 -36.69 -37.83 -13.08
N ASP A 27 -36.11 -36.68 -13.39
CA ASP A 27 -35.10 -36.45 -14.39
C ASP A 27 -33.67 -36.44 -13.81
N LYS A 28 -32.91 -37.50 -14.15
CA LYS A 28 -31.48 -37.66 -13.82
C LYS A 28 -30.60 -36.56 -14.40
N GLU A 29 -30.97 -35.95 -15.52
CA GLU A 29 -30.19 -34.87 -16.15
C GLU A 29 -30.24 -33.60 -15.31
N VAL A 30 -31.41 -33.26 -14.75
CA VAL A 30 -31.58 -32.11 -13.85
C VAL A 30 -30.81 -32.31 -12.55
N ALA A 31 -30.85 -33.51 -11.97
CA ALA A 31 -30.09 -33.82 -10.76
C ALA A 31 -28.57 -33.72 -10.98
N ALA A 32 -28.07 -34.22 -12.12
CA ALA A 32 -26.65 -34.10 -12.49
C ALA A 32 -26.24 -32.64 -12.72
N ALA A 33 -27.07 -31.86 -13.42
CA ALA A 33 -26.83 -30.44 -13.65
C ALA A 33 -26.84 -29.63 -12.34
N LEU A 34 -27.77 -29.93 -11.42
CA LEU A 34 -27.83 -29.31 -10.10
C LEU A 34 -26.56 -29.61 -9.28
N GLN A 35 -26.16 -30.89 -9.20
CA GLN A 35 -24.94 -31.28 -8.49
C GLN A 35 -23.69 -30.60 -9.09
N ALA A 36 -23.62 -30.50 -10.42
CA ALA A 36 -22.53 -29.80 -11.09
C ALA A 36 -22.52 -28.29 -10.75
N ALA A 37 -23.68 -27.65 -10.70
CA ALA A 37 -23.82 -26.25 -10.31
C ALA A 37 -23.43 -25.99 -8.85
N ILE A 38 -23.87 -26.85 -7.92
CA ILE A 38 -23.49 -26.83 -6.51
C ILE A 38 -21.98 -26.96 -6.37
N THR A 39 -21.40 -27.99 -7.00
CA THR A 39 -19.95 -28.24 -6.95
C THR A 39 -19.16 -27.07 -7.52
N TYR A 40 -19.64 -26.48 -8.63
CA TYR A 40 -19.02 -25.30 -9.23
C TYR A 40 -19.06 -24.09 -8.29
N TYR A 41 -20.20 -23.83 -7.65
CA TYR A 41 -20.34 -22.75 -6.69
C TYR A 41 -19.41 -22.93 -5.48
N GLU A 42 -19.37 -24.11 -4.87
CA GLU A 42 -18.49 -24.39 -3.73
C GLU A 42 -17.00 -24.22 -4.10
N GLN A 43 -16.60 -24.69 -5.29
CA GLN A 43 -15.25 -24.49 -5.81
C GLN A 43 -14.93 -23.01 -6.04
N LEU A 44 -15.91 -22.24 -6.55
CA LEU A 44 -15.76 -20.81 -6.76
C LEU A 44 -15.60 -20.07 -5.44
N VAL A 45 -16.47 -20.32 -4.46
CA VAL A 45 -16.40 -19.72 -3.11
C VAL A 45 -15.06 -20.02 -2.46
N LYS A 46 -14.59 -21.27 -2.52
CA LYS A 46 -13.27 -21.63 -1.98
C LYS A 46 -12.13 -20.90 -2.68
N LYS A 47 -12.20 -20.78 -4.01
CA LYS A 47 -11.19 -20.08 -4.81
C LYS A 47 -11.18 -18.59 -4.47
N GLU A 48 -12.34 -17.95 -4.37
CA GLU A 48 -12.48 -16.53 -4.03
C GLU A 48 -12.03 -16.27 -2.60
N GLY A 49 -12.41 -17.13 -1.64
CA GLY A 49 -11.94 -17.05 -0.26
C GLY A 49 -10.41 -17.04 -0.17
N ASN A 50 -9.73 -17.92 -0.90
CA ASN A 50 -8.26 -17.90 -0.96
C ASN A 50 -7.70 -16.66 -1.65
N PHE A 51 -8.34 -16.21 -2.73
CA PHE A 51 -7.92 -15.01 -3.48
C PHE A 51 -7.98 -13.77 -2.59
N TYR A 52 -9.10 -13.51 -1.91
CA TYR A 52 -9.25 -12.35 -1.04
C TYR A 52 -8.37 -12.42 0.22
N GLY A 53 -8.12 -13.63 0.75
CA GLY A 53 -7.13 -13.82 1.82
C GLY A 53 -5.72 -13.43 1.37
N GLY A 54 -5.35 -13.75 0.12
CA GLY A 54 -4.11 -13.28 -0.48
C GLY A 54 -4.08 -11.77 -0.69
N GLN A 55 -5.20 -11.16 -1.10
CA GLN A 55 -5.31 -9.70 -1.27
C GLN A 55 -5.18 -8.95 0.07
N LEU A 56 -5.71 -9.51 1.16
CA LEU A 56 -5.52 -8.95 2.50
C LEU A 56 -4.03 -8.85 2.86
N MET A 57 -3.29 -9.96 2.68
CA MET A 57 -1.85 -9.99 2.95
C MET A 57 -1.08 -9.04 2.04
N HIS A 58 -1.41 -9.03 0.76
CA HIS A 58 -0.79 -8.12 -0.20
C HIS A 58 -1.04 -6.65 0.16
N GLY A 59 -2.26 -6.30 0.54
CA GLY A 59 -2.63 -4.95 0.95
C GLY A 59 -1.93 -4.49 2.23
N ALA A 60 -1.66 -5.40 3.18
CA ALA A 60 -0.87 -5.07 4.36
C ALA A 60 0.62 -4.89 4.01
N GLU A 61 1.19 -5.78 3.21
CA GLU A 61 2.60 -5.70 2.79
C GLU A 61 2.87 -4.49 1.88
N SER A 62 1.89 -4.07 1.09
CA SER A 62 2.03 -2.93 0.17
C SER A 62 2.29 -1.61 0.92
N ILE A 63 1.79 -1.45 2.14
CA ILE A 63 2.09 -0.28 3.00
C ILE A 63 3.59 -0.18 3.26
N HIS A 64 4.24 -1.31 3.56
CA HIS A 64 5.67 -1.36 3.77
C HIS A 64 6.43 -1.10 2.46
N ASP A 65 5.95 -1.65 1.35
CA ASP A 65 6.56 -1.45 0.03
C ASP A 65 6.50 0.02 -0.39
N GLN A 66 5.37 0.71 -0.18
CA GLN A 66 5.25 2.14 -0.42
C GLN A 66 6.19 2.97 0.45
N TYR A 67 6.31 2.63 1.73
CA TYR A 67 7.28 3.27 2.63
C TYR A 67 8.70 3.17 2.08
N LEU A 68 9.15 1.98 1.70
CA LEU A 68 10.49 1.76 1.16
C LEU A 68 10.67 2.41 -0.22
N HIS A 69 9.65 2.34 -1.07
CA HIS A 69 9.64 2.98 -2.38
C HIS A 69 9.81 4.50 -2.26
N LEU A 70 9.10 5.12 -1.30
CA LEU A 70 9.30 6.54 -1.00
C LEU A 70 10.72 6.83 -0.52
N LEU A 71 11.35 5.98 0.30
CA LEU A 71 12.76 6.18 0.69
C LEU A 71 13.75 6.16 -0.48
N ASN A 72 13.40 5.56 -1.63
CA ASN A 72 14.20 5.62 -2.85
C ASN A 72 14.03 6.93 -3.64
N MET A 73 13.03 7.76 -3.30
CA MET A 73 12.71 9.01 -4.01
C MET A 73 13.91 9.99 -4.11
N PRO A 74 14.75 10.19 -3.08
CA PRO A 74 15.89 11.11 -3.17
C PRO A 74 16.85 10.75 -4.31
N GLN A 75 17.09 9.45 -4.55
CA GLN A 75 17.90 9.01 -5.67
C GLN A 75 17.17 9.32 -7.00
N ALA A 76 15.89 8.99 -7.10
CA ALA A 76 15.08 9.24 -8.29
C ALA A 76 15.02 10.74 -8.64
N LEU A 77 14.96 11.61 -7.64
CA LEU A 77 14.99 13.05 -7.82
C LEU A 77 16.31 13.51 -8.45
N LEU A 78 17.46 13.03 -7.97
CA LEU A 78 18.76 13.34 -8.57
C LEU A 78 18.85 12.83 -10.02
N GLU A 79 18.29 11.66 -10.32
CA GLU A 79 18.24 11.11 -11.67
C GLU A 79 17.42 12.00 -12.60
N ILE A 80 16.21 12.41 -12.19
CA ILE A 80 15.35 13.30 -12.98
C ILE A 80 16.01 14.66 -13.22
N ILE A 81 16.65 15.24 -12.20
CA ILE A 81 17.39 16.50 -12.35
C ILE A 81 18.52 16.34 -13.37
N THR A 82 19.23 15.20 -13.33
CA THR A 82 20.30 14.90 -14.29
C THR A 82 19.76 14.75 -15.71
N GLU A 83 18.67 14.00 -15.89
CA GLU A 83 18.00 13.82 -17.18
C GLU A 83 17.52 15.15 -17.77
N ASP A 84 16.88 15.99 -16.96
CA ASP A 84 16.39 17.31 -17.38
C ASP A 84 17.57 18.22 -17.79
N ASN A 85 18.67 18.19 -17.04
CA ASN A 85 19.89 18.93 -17.37
C ASN A 85 20.49 18.48 -18.71
N GLU A 86 20.57 17.18 -18.95
CA GLU A 86 21.05 16.64 -20.23
C GLU A 86 20.14 17.02 -21.41
N ARG A 87 18.82 17.00 -21.20
CA ARG A 87 17.84 17.39 -22.22
C ARG A 87 18.01 18.85 -22.63
N GLU A 88 18.18 19.74 -21.67
CA GLU A 88 18.40 21.17 -21.93
C GLU A 88 19.77 21.44 -22.58
N ALA A 89 20.83 20.75 -22.16
CA ALA A 89 22.15 20.86 -22.78
C ALA A 89 22.14 20.44 -24.27
N ARG A 90 21.31 19.46 -24.65
CA ARG A 90 21.15 19.04 -26.06
C ARG A 90 20.35 20.05 -26.89
N ARG A 91 19.49 20.86 -26.27
CA ARG A 91 18.65 21.86 -26.96
C ARG A 91 19.39 23.16 -27.27
N PHE A 92 20.44 23.50 -26.52
CA PHE A 92 21.17 24.76 -26.66
C PHE A 92 22.68 24.54 -26.88
N THR A 93 23.23 25.10 -27.97
CA THR A 93 24.67 25.09 -28.30
C THR A 93 25.45 26.12 -27.46
N GLY A 94 25.38 26.03 -26.14
CA GLY A 94 26.13 26.89 -25.22
C GLY A 94 25.60 26.78 -23.78
N PRO A 95 26.43 27.03 -22.76
CA PRO A 95 26.01 26.85 -21.38
C PRO A 95 25.11 28.01 -20.97
N ARG A 96 23.85 27.70 -20.67
CA ARG A 96 23.06 28.52 -19.74
C ARG A 96 22.09 27.65 -18.96
N PHE A 97 22.65 26.88 -18.03
CA PHE A 97 21.94 26.40 -16.85
C PHE A 97 22.93 26.26 -15.69
N GLU A 98 22.54 26.73 -14.52
CA GLU A 98 23.28 26.61 -13.27
C GLU A 98 23.16 25.16 -12.74
N ALA A 99 24.03 24.26 -13.20
CA ALA A 99 24.36 23.07 -12.40
C ALA A 99 24.80 23.49 -10.97
N GLU A 100 25.30 24.73 -10.82
CA GLU A 100 25.56 25.41 -9.55
C GLU A 100 24.33 25.48 -8.64
N GLY A 101 23.12 25.74 -9.16
CA GLY A 101 21.93 25.97 -8.36
C GLY A 101 21.37 24.73 -7.67
N THR A 102 21.72 23.52 -8.15
CA THR A 102 21.35 22.24 -7.51
C THR A 102 22.55 21.47 -6.98
N ALA A 103 23.77 21.98 -7.13
CA ALA A 103 25.01 21.26 -6.77
C ALA A 103 25.00 20.77 -5.32
N ARG A 104 24.46 21.57 -4.39
CA ARG A 104 24.35 21.18 -2.98
C ARG A 104 23.47 19.95 -2.78
N LEU A 105 22.39 19.80 -3.54
CA LEU A 105 21.50 18.63 -3.45
C LEU A 105 22.21 17.34 -3.86
N PHE A 106 23.08 17.38 -4.88
CA PHE A 106 23.90 16.24 -5.30
C PHE A 106 24.97 15.87 -4.26
N GLN A 107 25.32 16.79 -3.37
CA GLN A 107 26.26 16.59 -2.27
C GLN A 107 25.56 16.36 -0.92
N ASN A 108 24.23 16.27 -0.92
CA ASN A 108 23.44 16.10 0.29
C ASN A 108 23.77 14.76 0.95
N ALA A 109 24.32 14.81 2.16
CA ALA A 109 24.81 13.64 2.87
C ALA A 109 23.65 12.72 3.36
N ALA A 110 22.45 13.27 3.57
CA ALA A 110 21.27 12.47 3.91
C ALA A 110 20.77 11.65 2.71
N PHE A 111 20.84 12.20 1.49
CA PHE A 111 20.54 11.46 0.25
C PHE A 111 21.51 10.30 0.07
N ALA A 112 22.80 10.55 0.29
CA ALA A 112 23.83 9.51 0.23
C ALA A 112 23.57 8.37 1.24
N LYS A 113 23.29 8.70 2.50
CA LYS A 113 22.98 7.68 3.52
C LYS A 113 21.79 6.80 3.18
N LEU A 114 20.71 7.37 2.65
CA LEU A 114 19.55 6.58 2.21
C LEU A 114 19.94 5.66 1.06
N LYS A 115 20.64 6.20 0.04
CA LYS A 115 21.10 5.43 -1.11
C LYS A 115 22.05 4.29 -0.75
N GLU A 116 22.90 4.49 0.25
CA GLU A 116 23.93 3.53 0.68
C GLU A 116 23.41 2.49 1.67
N ASN A 117 22.21 2.67 2.22
CA ASN A 117 21.63 1.74 3.19
C ASN A 117 21.49 0.33 2.58
N GLU A 118 22.17 -0.66 3.19
CA GLU A 118 22.23 -2.03 2.68
C GLU A 118 20.84 -2.68 2.64
N GLN A 119 20.06 -2.52 3.71
CA GLN A 119 18.72 -3.09 3.80
C GLN A 119 17.78 -2.52 2.73
N LEU A 120 17.83 -1.19 2.51
CA LEU A 120 17.04 -0.52 1.49
C LEU A 120 17.43 -1.05 0.10
N LEU A 121 18.72 -1.06 -0.23
CA LEU A 121 19.22 -1.54 -1.52
C LEU A 121 18.78 -2.98 -1.82
N GLN A 122 18.99 -3.90 -0.88
CA GLN A 122 18.61 -5.31 -1.05
C GLN A 122 17.10 -5.47 -1.22
N THR A 123 16.31 -4.77 -0.41
CA THR A 123 14.85 -4.88 -0.46
C THR A 123 14.29 -4.24 -1.73
N THR A 124 14.82 -3.11 -2.15
CA THR A 124 14.47 -2.43 -3.40
C THR A 124 14.69 -3.33 -4.61
N ILE A 125 15.82 -4.06 -4.67
CA ILE A 125 16.08 -5.04 -5.74
C ILE A 125 15.09 -6.21 -5.65
N LYS A 126 14.93 -6.81 -4.47
CA LYS A 126 14.09 -7.99 -4.26
C LYS A 126 12.62 -7.74 -4.60
N ARG A 127 12.10 -6.58 -4.19
CA ARG A 127 10.68 -6.20 -4.34
C ARG A 127 10.40 -5.25 -5.50
N LYS A 128 11.44 -4.88 -6.27
CA LYS A 128 11.36 -3.98 -7.43
C LYS A 128 10.75 -2.61 -7.10
N LEU A 129 11.29 -1.97 -6.06
CA LEU A 129 10.78 -0.70 -5.53
C LEU A 129 11.49 0.54 -6.11
N GLN A 130 12.19 0.39 -7.23
CA GLN A 130 12.82 1.51 -7.90
C GLN A 130 11.78 2.42 -8.56
N TRP A 131 12.07 3.72 -8.61
CA TRP A 131 11.31 4.67 -9.42
C TRP A 131 11.64 4.45 -10.90
N THR A 132 10.86 3.63 -11.59
CA THR A 132 11.06 3.22 -12.98
C THR A 132 9.85 3.45 -13.87
N ASP A 133 8.66 3.58 -13.29
CA ASP A 133 7.44 3.89 -14.02
C ASP A 133 7.51 5.31 -14.62
N ALA A 134 6.87 5.49 -15.77
CA ALA A 134 6.92 6.76 -16.49
C ALA A 134 6.01 7.82 -15.84
N GLU A 135 4.85 7.41 -15.33
CA GLU A 135 3.87 8.30 -14.71
C GLU A 135 4.38 8.78 -13.35
N GLU A 136 4.97 7.89 -12.54
CA GLU A 136 5.55 8.26 -11.25
C GLU A 136 6.74 9.22 -11.41
N LYS A 137 7.61 8.98 -12.41
CA LYS A 137 8.73 9.90 -12.71
C LYS A 137 8.24 11.24 -13.20
N GLU A 138 7.15 11.30 -13.96
CA GLU A 138 6.57 12.56 -14.41
C GLU A 138 5.93 13.32 -13.24
N ALA A 139 5.24 12.64 -12.34
CA ALA A 139 4.70 13.26 -11.12
C ALA A 139 5.82 13.84 -10.24
N LEU A 140 6.93 13.13 -10.08
CA LEU A 140 8.10 13.64 -9.35
C LEU A 140 8.77 14.82 -10.06
N ARG A 141 8.88 14.79 -11.40
CA ARG A 141 9.39 15.90 -12.19
C ARG A 141 8.49 17.13 -12.07
N GLU A 142 7.17 16.95 -12.16
CA GLU A 142 6.19 18.02 -11.98
C GLU A 142 6.28 18.63 -10.58
N ALA A 143 6.29 17.80 -9.54
CA ALA A 143 6.43 18.24 -8.15
C ALA A 143 7.74 19.02 -7.96
N TRP A 144 8.86 18.51 -8.49
CA TRP A 144 10.14 19.19 -8.41
C TRP A 144 10.10 20.58 -9.06
N GLN A 145 9.59 20.68 -10.28
CA GLN A 145 9.64 21.93 -11.05
C GLN A 145 8.63 22.97 -10.55
N LYS A 146 7.42 22.55 -10.17
CA LYS A 146 6.31 23.46 -9.86
C LYS A 146 6.12 23.74 -8.37
N GLU A 147 6.57 22.83 -7.50
CA GLU A 147 6.28 22.90 -6.07
C GLU A 147 7.56 22.94 -5.21
N ILE A 148 8.43 21.92 -5.33
CA ILE A 148 9.60 21.76 -4.45
C ILE A 148 10.68 22.80 -4.74
N LYS A 149 11.13 22.92 -6.01
CA LYS A 149 12.20 23.85 -6.37
C LYS A 149 11.86 25.31 -6.06
N PRO A 150 10.66 25.85 -6.38
CA PRO A 150 10.36 27.26 -6.11
C PRO A 150 10.12 27.59 -4.63
N ASP A 151 10.00 26.59 -3.74
CA ASP A 151 9.79 26.80 -2.31
C ASP A 151 10.92 27.61 -1.65
N GLU A 152 10.57 28.54 -0.76
CA GLU A 152 11.53 29.44 -0.11
C GLU A 152 12.56 28.70 0.74
N THR A 153 12.16 27.63 1.44
CA THR A 153 13.06 26.84 2.29
C THR A 153 14.04 26.04 1.42
N VAL A 154 13.53 25.45 0.33
CA VAL A 154 14.37 24.74 -0.65
C VAL A 154 15.34 25.71 -1.33
N GLN A 155 14.88 26.89 -1.76
CA GLN A 155 15.74 27.92 -2.35
C GLN A 155 16.81 28.40 -1.36
N ALA A 156 16.47 28.60 -0.09
CA ALA A 156 17.44 28.97 0.93
C ALA A 156 18.50 27.88 1.14
N TYR A 157 18.10 26.60 1.11
CA TYR A 157 19.04 25.50 1.16
C TYR A 157 19.97 25.47 -0.07
N LEU A 158 19.39 25.53 -1.28
CA LEU A 158 20.13 25.42 -2.54
C LEU A 158 21.17 26.53 -2.70
N ASN A 159 20.83 27.77 -2.31
CA ASN A 159 21.73 28.92 -2.34
C ASN A 159 22.67 29.00 -1.11
N GLY A 160 22.41 28.20 -0.09
CA GLY A 160 23.21 28.14 1.12
C GLY A 160 24.57 27.47 0.90
N LYS A 161 25.48 27.69 1.85
CA LYS A 161 26.80 27.06 1.85
C LYS A 161 26.95 26.19 3.09
N ASN A 162 27.71 25.10 2.95
CA ASN A 162 28.12 24.29 4.08
C ASN A 162 28.99 25.12 5.01
N THR A 163 28.73 24.97 6.31
CA THR A 163 29.43 25.66 7.40
C THR A 163 30.84 25.11 7.61
N GLY A 164 31.12 23.90 7.10
CA GLY A 164 32.36 23.16 7.33
C GLY A 164 32.32 22.30 8.59
N LEU A 165 31.20 22.33 9.33
CA LEU A 165 30.94 21.48 10.49
C LEU A 165 30.07 20.31 10.03
N ALA A 166 30.68 19.13 9.86
CA ALA A 166 30.04 17.99 9.20
C ALA A 166 28.67 17.60 9.80
N GLU A 167 28.54 17.59 11.13
CA GLU A 167 27.29 17.24 11.80
C GLU A 167 26.20 18.32 11.61
N THR A 168 26.58 19.60 11.65
CA THR A 168 25.65 20.72 11.40
C THR A 168 25.19 20.76 9.95
N ASP A 169 26.11 20.51 9.02
CA ASP A 169 25.83 20.46 7.59
C ASP A 169 24.91 19.26 7.28
N TYR A 170 25.16 18.11 7.89
CA TYR A 170 24.29 16.93 7.79
C TYR A 170 22.88 17.19 8.34
N GLU A 171 22.74 17.84 9.49
CA GLU A 171 21.42 18.14 10.05
C GLU A 171 20.65 19.12 9.15
N THR A 172 21.36 20.07 8.52
CA THR A 172 20.78 20.97 7.51
C THR A 172 20.31 20.19 6.28
N ASP A 173 21.12 19.24 5.80
CA ASP A 173 20.77 18.34 4.70
C ASP A 173 19.54 17.50 5.03
N MET A 174 19.48 16.93 6.23
CA MET A 174 18.37 16.10 6.68
C MET A 174 17.09 16.91 6.90
N GLU A 175 17.18 18.15 7.40
CA GLU A 175 15.98 19.00 7.51
C GLU A 175 15.38 19.33 6.15
N LEU A 176 16.19 19.55 5.11
CA LEU A 176 15.66 19.66 3.76
C LEU A 176 14.90 18.40 3.36
N VAL A 177 15.47 17.21 3.59
CA VAL A 177 14.81 15.95 3.25
C VAL A 177 13.47 15.86 3.97
N ARG A 178 13.43 16.13 5.29
CA ARG A 178 12.20 16.13 6.09
C ARG A 178 11.18 17.15 5.59
N HIS A 179 11.62 18.34 5.21
CA HIS A 179 10.79 19.38 4.60
C HIS A 179 10.15 18.86 3.31
N ILE A 180 10.94 18.29 2.41
CA ILE A 180 10.46 17.77 1.13
C ILE A 180 9.36 16.73 1.32
N TYR A 181 9.57 15.77 2.22
CA TYR A 181 8.54 14.76 2.50
C TYR A 181 7.28 15.37 3.14
N LYS A 182 7.45 16.19 4.18
CA LYS A 182 6.31 16.72 4.95
C LYS A 182 5.40 17.61 4.13
N ASP A 183 5.97 18.44 3.26
CA ASP A 183 5.24 19.54 2.64
C ASP A 183 4.93 19.30 1.16
N PHE A 184 5.68 18.42 0.46
CA PHE A 184 5.39 18.10 -0.94
C PHE A 184 4.96 16.65 -1.16
N VAL A 185 5.67 15.66 -0.59
CA VAL A 185 5.33 14.25 -0.80
C VAL A 185 3.97 13.89 -0.18
N PHE A 186 3.67 14.40 1.02
CA PHE A 186 2.42 14.08 1.73
C PHE A 186 1.36 15.18 1.71
N LYS A 187 1.69 16.39 1.25
CA LYS A 187 0.79 17.57 1.27
C LYS A 187 0.79 18.40 -0.01
N GLY A 188 1.69 18.13 -0.95
CA GLY A 188 1.74 18.82 -2.24
C GLY A 188 0.58 18.42 -3.13
N GLU A 189 0.71 18.67 -4.42
CA GLU A 189 -0.34 18.35 -5.40
C GLU A 189 0.06 17.18 -6.30
N ALA A 190 1.21 17.25 -6.97
CA ALA A 190 1.57 16.28 -8.00
C ALA A 190 1.86 14.88 -7.44
N LEU A 191 2.67 14.77 -6.38
CA LEU A 191 3.00 13.48 -5.78
C LEU A 191 1.81 12.83 -5.05
N PRO A 192 1.06 13.54 -4.18
CA PRO A 192 -0.15 12.98 -3.57
C PRO A 192 -1.19 12.51 -4.60
N ARG A 193 -1.41 13.27 -5.68
CA ARG A 193 -2.32 12.88 -6.75
C ARG A 193 -1.92 11.55 -7.39
N TRP A 194 -0.64 11.36 -7.67
CA TRP A 194 -0.14 10.08 -8.20
C TRP A 194 -0.28 8.96 -7.17
N LEU A 195 0.10 9.18 -5.92
CA LEU A 195 -0.03 8.19 -4.83
C LEU A 195 -1.49 7.73 -4.65
N GLU A 196 -2.45 8.68 -4.64
CA GLU A 196 -3.89 8.42 -4.58
C GLU A 196 -4.40 7.62 -5.78
N SER A 197 -3.84 7.85 -6.97
CA SER A 197 -4.22 7.09 -8.17
C SER A 197 -3.67 5.66 -8.17
N ASN A 198 -2.52 5.45 -7.54
CA ASN A 198 -1.82 4.17 -7.51
C ASN A 198 -2.25 3.28 -6.33
N ASP A 199 -2.68 3.86 -5.22
CA ASP A 199 -3.19 3.15 -4.04
C ASP A 199 -4.63 3.52 -3.74
N LEU A 200 -5.54 2.58 -3.99
CA LEU A 200 -6.97 2.74 -3.73
C LEU A 200 -7.29 2.95 -2.24
N ASN A 201 -6.43 2.50 -1.33
CA ASN A 201 -6.57 2.65 0.12
C ASN A 201 -5.62 3.74 0.67
N TRP A 202 -5.18 4.67 -0.19
CA TRP A 202 -4.19 5.67 0.21
C TRP A 202 -4.67 6.54 1.37
N GLU A 203 -5.96 6.81 1.49
CA GLU A 203 -6.50 7.61 2.59
C GLU A 203 -6.18 6.99 3.96
N GLU A 204 -6.35 5.67 4.07
CA GLU A 204 -6.06 4.86 5.25
C GLU A 204 -4.56 4.59 5.41
N ASN A 205 -3.85 4.34 4.32
CA ASN A 205 -2.43 3.96 4.33
C ASN A 205 -1.50 5.15 4.57
N ARG A 206 -1.84 6.33 4.05
CA ARG A 206 -1.00 7.55 4.08
C ARG A 206 -0.49 7.90 5.48
N PRO A 207 -1.32 7.92 6.56
CA PRO A 207 -0.81 8.22 7.90
C PRO A 207 0.27 7.24 8.37
N ILE A 208 0.16 5.96 8.02
CA ILE A 208 1.11 4.90 8.40
C ILE A 208 2.41 5.08 7.62
N VAL A 209 2.32 5.18 6.28
CA VAL A 209 3.47 5.39 5.39
C VAL A 209 4.23 6.66 5.78
N ARG A 210 3.50 7.77 6.00
CA ARG A 210 4.08 9.04 6.47
C ARG A 210 4.82 8.87 7.80
N ASN A 211 4.24 8.13 8.74
CA ASN A 211 4.85 7.90 10.04
C ASN A 211 6.17 7.12 9.90
N LEU A 212 6.17 6.06 9.11
CA LEU A 212 7.35 5.24 8.84
C LEU A 212 8.46 6.07 8.19
N VAL A 213 8.16 6.80 7.11
CA VAL A 213 9.14 7.67 6.43
C VAL A 213 9.73 8.69 7.42
N LEU A 214 8.89 9.47 8.10
CA LEU A 214 9.38 10.56 8.94
C LEU A 214 10.13 10.07 10.19
N LYS A 215 9.76 8.93 10.76
CA LYS A 215 10.50 8.32 11.86
C LYS A 215 11.84 7.76 11.40
N THR A 216 11.90 7.10 10.24
CA THR A 216 13.16 6.62 9.66
C THR A 216 14.13 7.78 9.43
N LEU A 217 13.66 8.89 8.83
CA LEU A 217 14.50 10.08 8.64
C LEU A 217 14.96 10.70 9.97
N LYS A 218 14.16 10.62 11.03
CA LYS A 218 14.55 11.07 12.37
C LYS A 218 15.57 10.13 13.03
N MET A 219 15.52 8.84 12.71
CA MET A 219 16.40 7.79 13.24
C MET A 219 17.71 7.62 12.46
N LEU A 220 17.98 8.48 11.47
CA LEU A 220 19.23 8.52 10.71
C LEU A 220 20.14 9.65 11.22
N PRO A 221 20.87 9.48 12.34
CA PRO A 221 21.85 10.46 12.81
C PRO A 221 23.08 10.54 11.89
N PHE A 222 23.88 11.59 12.05
CA PHE A 222 25.14 11.77 11.32
C PHE A 222 26.06 10.53 11.40
N GLY A 223 26.14 9.90 12.58
CA GLY A 223 26.96 8.71 12.84
C GLY A 223 26.37 7.37 12.40
N ALA A 224 25.16 7.34 11.80
CA ALA A 224 24.59 6.09 11.29
C ALA A 224 25.44 5.52 10.14
N ASP A 225 25.65 4.21 10.14
CA ASP A 225 26.34 3.49 9.06
C ASP A 225 25.34 2.94 8.03
N GLU A 226 25.85 2.30 6.98
CA GLU A 226 25.04 1.67 5.94
C GLU A 226 24.15 0.51 6.43
N LYS A 227 24.34 0.03 7.67
CA LYS A 227 23.60 -1.09 8.27
C LYS A 227 22.50 -0.66 9.22
N GLN A 228 22.25 0.65 9.34
CA GLN A 228 21.13 1.18 10.12
C GLN A 228 19.82 0.49 9.71
N GLU A 229 19.19 -0.19 10.67
CA GLU A 229 17.93 -0.89 10.42
C GLU A 229 16.81 0.10 10.10
N LEU A 230 16.03 -0.24 9.06
CA LEU A 230 14.83 0.45 8.66
C LEU A 230 13.64 -0.01 9.51
N MET A 231 12.65 0.86 9.63
CA MET A 231 11.41 0.51 10.31
C MET A 231 10.67 -0.60 9.60
N ASN A 232 10.14 -1.54 10.38
CA ASN A 232 9.18 -2.54 9.94
C ASN A 232 7.75 -2.00 10.11
N LEU A 233 6.80 -2.61 9.38
CA LEU A 233 5.38 -2.29 9.50
C LEU A 233 4.84 -2.59 10.91
N SER A 234 5.35 -3.67 11.51
CA SER A 234 5.07 -4.07 12.89
C SER A 234 6.35 -4.52 13.60
N ALA A 235 6.33 -4.47 14.93
CA ALA A 235 7.38 -5.01 15.78
C ALA A 235 7.57 -6.53 15.57
N ASN A 236 6.48 -7.27 15.33
CA ASN A 236 6.54 -8.69 14.99
C ASN A 236 5.62 -9.01 13.81
N TRP A 237 6.07 -8.65 12.61
CA TRP A 237 5.29 -8.85 11.40
C TRP A 237 4.89 -10.31 11.14
N GLN A 238 5.74 -11.28 11.53
CA GLN A 238 5.43 -12.69 11.30
C GLN A 238 4.21 -13.11 12.13
N ASP A 239 4.19 -12.78 13.42
CA ASP A 239 3.06 -13.08 14.30
C ASP A 239 1.80 -12.34 13.85
N ASP A 240 1.91 -11.06 13.48
CA ASP A 240 0.78 -10.26 13.01
C ASP A 240 0.18 -10.80 11.70
N ARG A 241 1.04 -11.24 10.78
CA ARG A 241 0.65 -11.87 9.53
C ARG A 241 -0.08 -13.19 9.78
N ASP A 242 0.46 -14.02 10.66
CA ASP A 242 -0.11 -15.33 11.00
C ASP A 242 -1.44 -15.17 11.77
N PHE A 243 -1.54 -14.14 12.62
CA PHE A 243 -2.78 -13.76 13.28
C PHE A 243 -3.84 -13.29 12.27
N ALA A 244 -3.49 -12.36 11.37
CA ALA A 244 -4.42 -11.87 10.35
C ALA A 244 -4.88 -13.00 9.40
N GLU A 245 -3.99 -13.93 9.03
CA GLU A 245 -4.33 -15.08 8.20
C GLU A 245 -5.28 -16.04 8.93
N THR A 246 -5.02 -16.29 10.22
CA THR A 246 -5.88 -17.09 11.09
C THR A 246 -7.25 -16.45 11.26
N LEU A 247 -7.31 -15.16 11.60
CA LEU A 247 -8.54 -14.42 11.80
C LEU A 247 -9.41 -14.43 10.55
N TYR A 248 -8.82 -14.20 9.39
CA TYR A 248 -9.54 -14.25 8.11
C TYR A 248 -10.15 -15.64 7.85
N LYS A 249 -9.35 -16.70 7.97
CA LYS A 249 -9.82 -18.08 7.73
C LYS A 249 -10.90 -18.49 8.73
N GLN A 250 -10.66 -18.24 10.02
CA GLN A 250 -11.60 -18.61 11.07
C GLN A 250 -12.91 -17.83 10.95
N THR A 251 -12.87 -16.55 10.55
CA THR A 251 -14.08 -15.75 10.31
C THR A 251 -14.94 -16.37 9.20
N LEU A 252 -14.33 -16.88 8.13
CA LEU A 252 -15.06 -17.57 7.06
C LEU A 252 -15.64 -18.92 7.52
N GLU A 253 -14.89 -19.67 8.33
CA GLU A 253 -15.35 -20.96 8.88
C GLU A 253 -16.50 -20.78 9.87
N ASP A 254 -16.45 -19.75 10.70
CA ASP A 254 -17.46 -19.42 11.71
C ASP A 254 -18.57 -18.48 11.20
N ASP A 255 -18.68 -18.24 9.88
CA ASP A 255 -19.60 -17.24 9.32
C ASP A 255 -21.05 -17.43 9.79
N ALA A 256 -21.58 -18.66 9.68
CA ALA A 256 -22.95 -18.99 10.08
C ALA A 256 -23.16 -18.90 11.60
N LYS A 257 -22.15 -19.28 12.39
CA LYS A 257 -22.17 -19.20 13.85
C LYS A 257 -22.20 -17.73 14.28
N SER A 258 -21.36 -16.90 13.68
CA SER A 258 -21.29 -15.46 13.97
C SER A 258 -22.54 -14.71 13.51
N GLU A 259 -23.10 -15.03 12.34
CA GLU A 259 -24.38 -14.46 11.89
C GLU A 259 -25.50 -14.76 12.89
N LYS A 260 -25.56 -16.00 13.41
CA LYS A 260 -26.54 -16.38 14.42
C LYS A 260 -26.37 -15.59 15.73
N LEU A 261 -25.14 -15.45 16.22
CA LEU A 261 -24.86 -14.67 17.44
C LEU A 261 -25.26 -13.19 17.28
N ILE A 262 -24.99 -12.62 16.11
CA ILE A 262 -25.42 -11.25 15.78
C ILE A 262 -26.95 -11.20 15.77
N ALA A 263 -27.62 -12.13 15.08
CA ALA A 263 -29.08 -12.14 14.98
C ALA A 263 -29.77 -12.27 16.34
N ASP A 264 -29.29 -13.16 17.21
CA ASP A 264 -29.83 -13.36 18.55
C ASP A 264 -29.64 -12.13 19.46
N SER A 265 -28.60 -11.33 19.21
CA SER A 265 -28.27 -10.13 19.99
C SER A 265 -29.08 -8.90 19.57
N VAL A 266 -29.66 -8.92 18.36
CA VAL A 266 -30.37 -7.78 17.78
C VAL A 266 -31.88 -7.93 17.99
N GLN A 267 -32.37 -7.50 19.15
CA GLN A 267 -33.78 -7.72 19.55
C GLN A 267 -34.81 -6.79 18.87
N ASN A 268 -34.38 -5.62 18.37
CA ASN A 268 -35.29 -4.57 17.84
C ASN A 268 -34.89 -4.00 16.47
N TRP A 269 -33.76 -4.45 15.91
CA TRP A 269 -33.39 -4.09 14.54
C TRP A 269 -33.62 -5.30 13.65
N ASP A 270 -34.09 -5.04 12.44
CA ASP A 270 -34.11 -6.09 11.43
C ASP A 270 -32.65 -6.39 11.04
N VAL A 271 -32.19 -7.60 11.32
CA VAL A 271 -30.81 -8.04 11.04
C VAL A 271 -30.52 -7.93 9.55
N GLU A 272 -31.53 -8.00 8.67
CA GLU A 272 -31.38 -7.78 7.24
C GLU A 272 -31.09 -6.31 6.88
N ARG A 273 -31.34 -5.36 7.80
CA ARG A 273 -31.09 -3.92 7.62
C ARG A 273 -29.73 -3.45 8.13
N VAL A 274 -28.98 -4.30 8.83
CA VAL A 274 -27.58 -4.00 9.18
C VAL A 274 -26.77 -4.02 7.89
N ALA A 275 -25.98 -2.97 7.64
CA ALA A 275 -25.17 -2.90 6.42
C ALA A 275 -24.21 -4.10 6.37
N LEU A 276 -24.03 -4.66 5.16
CA LEU A 276 -23.21 -5.85 4.97
C LEU A 276 -21.79 -5.68 5.54
N LEU A 277 -21.20 -4.49 5.37
CA LEU A 277 -19.88 -4.16 5.90
C LEU A 277 -19.85 -4.22 7.44
N ASP A 278 -20.84 -3.63 8.11
CA ASP A 278 -20.94 -3.67 9.57
C ASP A 278 -21.09 -5.09 10.09
N LYS A 279 -21.86 -5.94 9.39
CA LYS A 279 -21.96 -7.37 9.71
C LYS A 279 -20.61 -8.06 9.62
N ILE A 280 -19.86 -7.83 8.55
CA ILE A 280 -18.53 -8.43 8.36
C ILE A 280 -17.59 -8.00 9.50
N ILE A 281 -17.58 -6.71 9.86
CA ILE A 281 -16.78 -6.20 10.98
C ILE A 281 -17.17 -6.88 12.30
N LEU A 282 -18.47 -7.03 12.57
CA LEU A 282 -18.96 -7.72 13.76
C LEU A 282 -18.57 -9.21 13.77
N LYS A 283 -18.65 -9.90 12.63
CA LYS A 283 -18.21 -11.29 12.51
C LYS A 283 -16.72 -11.45 12.80
N MET A 284 -15.89 -10.58 12.23
CA MET A 284 -14.45 -10.56 12.50
C MET A 284 -14.16 -10.29 13.97
N ALA A 285 -14.84 -9.31 14.59
CA ALA A 285 -14.68 -9.00 16.01
C ALA A 285 -15.09 -10.17 16.92
N LEU A 286 -16.21 -10.84 16.63
CA LEU A 286 -16.65 -12.03 17.37
C LEU A 286 -15.68 -13.19 17.21
N CYS A 287 -15.11 -13.37 16.02
CA CYS A 287 -14.08 -14.37 15.75
C CYS A 287 -12.80 -14.06 16.55
N GLU A 288 -12.33 -12.81 16.53
CA GLU A 288 -11.16 -12.35 17.27
C GLU A 288 -11.29 -12.59 18.77
N MET A 289 -12.47 -12.33 19.36
CA MET A 289 -12.72 -12.58 20.79
C MET A 289 -12.67 -14.07 21.19
N GLN A 290 -12.72 -14.98 20.22
CA GLN A 290 -12.74 -16.43 20.43
C GLN A 290 -11.40 -17.10 20.12
N LEU A 291 -10.48 -16.39 19.45
CA LEU A 291 -9.09 -16.83 19.18
C LEU A 291 -8.21 -16.64 20.42
#